data_AF-A0A087THR0-F1
#
_entry.id   AF-A0A087THR0-F1
#
_cell.length_a   1.000
_cell.length_b   1.000
_cell.length_c   1.000
_cell.angle_alpha   90.00
_cell.angle_beta   90.00
_cell.angle_gamma   90.00
#
_symmetry.space_group_name_H-M   'P 1'
#
loop_
_entity.id
_entity.type
_entity.pdbx_description
1 polymer ?
#
loop_
_entity_poly.entity_id
_entity_poly.type
_entity_poly.pdbx_seq_one_letter_code
_entity_poly.pdbx_strand_id
1 'polypeptide(L)'
;MLFCITFFAVAVVLSAAEEENDDLCPAWGSMYCARNIRSVDDLLLLDDYKLLEENEEALEKKCKATVPYAKCVVDYGLRFCQNVLENIHHQGFKHDYTTLSRICDKNDEARKWYMDNVKCLNEQKVPIHKKCEKTPRTYNLKDVTKEVCEIDKRRVECHYEEISKNCGNEALKLVKLIMLAYTNTVDKVCSKFQL
;
A
#
# COMPACT_ATOMS: atom_id res chain seq x y z
N MET A 1 3.89 12.16 4.64
CA MET A 1 4.71 11.38 3.69
C MET A 1 4.78 9.92 4.13
N LEU A 2 4.49 8.98 3.21
CA LEU A 2 4.08 7.56 3.34
C LEU A 2 2.60 7.47 2.93
N PHE A 3 2.23 7.17 1.68
CA PHE A 3 2.77 6.12 0.80
C PHE A 3 3.15 6.62 -0.61
N CYS A 4 4.32 7.24 -0.72
CA CYS A 4 5.14 7.15 -1.93
C CYS A 4 6.43 6.44 -1.53
N ILE A 5 6.62 5.21 -1.98
CA ILE A 5 7.96 4.62 -2.03
C ILE A 5 8.68 5.30 -3.21
N THR A 6 9.05 6.58 -3.04
CA THR A 6 10.03 7.24 -3.90
C THR A 6 11.41 6.88 -3.35
N PHE A 7 12.04 5.86 -3.93
CA PHE A 7 13.45 5.55 -3.70
C PHE A 7 14.31 6.67 -4.30
N PHE A 8 14.85 7.54 -3.46
CA PHE A 8 16.03 8.32 -3.80
C PHE A 8 17.25 7.41 -3.62
N ALA A 9 17.83 6.97 -4.73
CA ALA A 9 19.12 6.31 -4.72
C ALA A 9 20.22 7.36 -4.49
N VAL A 10 20.82 7.38 -3.31
CA VAL A 10 22.16 7.93 -3.12
C VAL A 10 23.08 6.73 -2.92
N ALA A 11 24.00 6.55 -3.87
CA ALA A 11 24.99 5.49 -3.88
C ALA A 11 26.03 5.67 -2.76
N VAL A 12 26.82 4.59 -2.54
CA VAL A 12 28.08 4.50 -1.76
C VAL A 12 27.81 4.17 -0.28
N VAL A 13 28.18 3.02 0.33
CA VAL A 13 29.41 2.20 0.28
C VAL A 13 29.11 0.71 0.61
N LEU A 14 29.79 -0.20 -0.07
CA LEU A 14 29.92 -1.64 0.22
C LEU A 14 30.62 -1.91 1.56
N SER A 15 29.98 -2.60 2.53
CA SER A 15 30.63 -3.56 3.47
C SER A 15 29.78 -4.05 4.67
N ALA A 16 28.44 -4.12 4.59
CA ALA A 16 27.58 -4.72 5.64
C ALA A 16 26.60 -5.80 5.09
N ALA A 17 27.05 -6.53 4.06
CA ALA A 17 26.23 -7.02 2.95
C ALA A 17 25.44 -8.34 3.13
N GLU A 18 25.15 -8.83 4.34
CA GLU A 18 24.36 -10.07 4.48
C GLU A 18 22.95 -9.87 5.08
N GLU A 19 22.73 -8.97 6.04
CA GLU A 19 21.37 -8.73 6.58
C GLU A 19 20.61 -7.59 5.87
N GLU A 20 21.31 -6.56 5.36
CA GLU A 20 20.65 -5.43 4.67
C GLU A 20 20.20 -5.77 3.23
N ASN A 21 20.75 -6.83 2.64
CA ASN A 21 20.45 -7.20 1.25
C ASN A 21 19.04 -7.80 1.09
N ASP A 22 18.58 -8.60 2.05
CA ASP A 22 17.27 -9.27 1.97
C ASP A 22 16.12 -8.26 2.11
N ASP A 23 16.26 -7.26 2.98
CA ASP A 23 15.24 -6.22 3.19
C ASP A 23 15.09 -5.28 1.99
N LEU A 24 16.19 -4.99 1.29
CA LEU A 24 16.21 -4.11 0.11
C LEU A 24 15.86 -4.83 -1.20
N CYS A 25 15.86 -6.16 -1.23
CA CYS A 25 15.64 -6.91 -2.46
C CYS A 25 14.28 -6.64 -3.16
N PRO A 26 13.15 -6.49 -2.45
CA PRO A 26 11.89 -6.06 -3.07
C PRO A 26 11.94 -4.66 -3.69
N ALA A 27 12.78 -3.76 -3.17
CA ALA A 27 13.03 -2.45 -3.76
C ALA A 27 13.75 -2.55 -5.11
N TRP A 28 14.71 -3.47 -5.21
CA TRP A 28 15.39 -3.74 -6.47
C TRP A 28 14.45 -4.32 -7.51
N GLY A 29 13.51 -5.18 -7.09
CA GLY A 29 12.42 -5.65 -7.94
C GLY A 29 11.58 -4.51 -8.49
N SER A 30 11.22 -3.53 -7.66
CA SER A 30 10.50 -2.33 -8.09
C SER A 30 11.27 -1.55 -9.16
N MET A 31 12.57 -1.30 -8.95
CA MET A 31 13.42 -0.61 -9.94
C MET A 31 13.58 -1.42 -11.23
N TYR A 32 13.74 -2.74 -11.13
CA TYR A 32 13.86 -3.62 -12.28
C TYR A 32 12.58 -3.59 -13.14
N CYS A 33 11.42 -3.69 -12.49
CA CYS A 33 10.12 -3.74 -13.14
C CYS A 33 9.65 -2.37 -13.67
N ALA A 34 10.17 -1.26 -13.11
CA ALA A 34 9.86 0.10 -13.55
C ALA A 34 10.35 0.41 -14.97
N ARG A 35 11.31 -0.36 -15.52
CA ARG A 35 11.88 -0.13 -16.87
C ARG A 35 10.85 -0.14 -18.00
N ASN A 36 9.69 -0.78 -17.79
CA ASN A 36 8.64 -0.90 -18.80
C ASN A 36 7.49 0.10 -18.60
N ILE A 37 7.58 0.99 -17.61
CA ILE A 37 6.56 1.99 -17.31
C ILE A 37 7.02 3.35 -17.85
N ARG A 38 6.13 4.09 -18.50
CA ARG A 38 6.43 5.43 -19.04
C ARG A 38 6.41 6.50 -17.93
N SER A 39 5.42 6.44 -17.05
CA SER A 39 5.35 7.29 -15.86
C SER A 39 4.69 6.55 -14.69
N VAL A 40 5.07 6.89 -13.46
CA VAL A 40 4.36 6.45 -12.24
C VAL A 40 2.88 6.89 -12.26
N ASP A 41 2.54 7.93 -13.01
CA ASP A 41 1.15 8.36 -13.19
C ASP A 41 0.28 7.40 -14.00
N ASP A 42 0.91 6.53 -14.78
CA ASP A 42 0.22 5.44 -15.47
C ASP A 42 -0.16 4.31 -14.51
N LEU A 43 0.31 4.34 -13.25
CA LEU A 43 -0.04 3.34 -12.24
C LEU A 43 -1.27 3.75 -11.43
N LEU A 44 -2.10 2.76 -11.15
CA LEU A 44 -3.17 2.80 -10.16
C LEU A 44 -2.51 2.70 -8.79
N LEU A 45 -2.44 3.82 -8.09
CA LEU A 45 -1.92 3.89 -6.74
C LEU A 45 -3.09 4.00 -5.77
N LEU A 46 -3.06 3.15 -4.76
CA LEU A 46 -4.03 3.16 -3.65
C LEU A 46 -3.40 3.89 -2.45
N ASP A 47 -2.89 5.09 -2.71
CA ASP A 47 -2.19 5.95 -1.73
C ASP A 47 -3.14 7.01 -1.16
N ASP A 48 -2.99 7.35 0.12
CA ASP A 48 -3.72 8.37 0.86
C ASP A 48 -3.54 9.80 0.33
N TYR A 49 -2.62 10.03 -0.61
CA TYR A 49 -2.42 11.35 -1.23
C TYR A 49 -2.87 11.45 -2.68
N LYS A 50 -3.11 10.32 -3.36
CA LYS A 50 -3.55 10.33 -4.76
C LYS A 50 -5.04 10.01 -4.86
N LEU A 51 -5.81 10.85 -5.56
CA LEU A 51 -7.21 10.54 -5.80
C LEU A 51 -7.34 9.24 -6.58
N LEU A 52 -8.36 8.48 -6.24
CA LEU A 52 -8.74 7.28 -6.95
C LEU A 52 -9.39 7.65 -8.29
N GLU A 53 -9.27 6.78 -9.30
CA GLU A 53 -9.79 7.04 -10.64
C GLU A 53 -11.31 6.89 -10.70
N GLU A 54 -12.03 8.00 -10.81
CA GLU A 54 -13.49 7.98 -10.88
C GLU A 54 -14.03 7.54 -12.25
N ASN A 55 -13.17 7.58 -13.27
CA ASN A 55 -13.52 7.26 -14.64
C ASN A 55 -13.06 5.85 -15.02
N GLU A 56 -13.98 5.06 -15.58
CA GLU A 56 -13.71 3.65 -15.92
C GLU A 56 -12.61 3.48 -16.99
N GLU A 57 -12.58 4.33 -18.01
CA GLU A 57 -11.57 4.31 -19.07
C GLU A 57 -10.18 4.67 -18.54
N ALA A 58 -10.09 5.70 -17.70
CA ALA A 58 -8.84 6.10 -17.03
C ALA A 58 -8.33 4.97 -16.12
N LEU A 59 -9.24 4.36 -15.35
CA LEU A 59 -8.93 3.22 -14.50
C LEU A 59 -8.45 2.01 -15.30
N GLU A 60 -9.09 1.69 -16.43
CA GLU A 60 -8.65 0.62 -17.33
C GLU A 60 -7.24 0.86 -17.89
N LYS A 61 -6.96 2.10 -18.32
CA LYS A 61 -5.63 2.47 -18.81
C LYS A 61 -4.58 2.22 -17.73
N LYS A 62 -4.86 2.63 -16.48
CA LYS A 62 -3.95 2.40 -15.37
C LYS A 62 -3.80 0.94 -15.00
N CYS A 63 -4.90 0.18 -15.00
CA CYS A 63 -4.88 -1.25 -14.74
C CYS A 63 -3.95 -2.02 -15.71
N LYS A 64 -3.95 -1.66 -17.00
CA LYS A 64 -3.07 -2.28 -18.02
C LYS A 64 -1.58 -2.08 -17.75
N ALA A 65 -1.19 -0.98 -17.10
CA ALA A 65 0.20 -0.75 -16.70
C ALA A 65 0.51 -1.34 -15.31
N THR A 66 -0.44 -1.24 -14.38
CA THR A 66 -0.22 -1.53 -12.97
C THR A 66 -0.14 -3.02 -12.67
N VAL A 67 -1.08 -3.81 -13.18
CA VAL A 67 -1.15 -5.24 -12.87
C VAL A 67 0.12 -5.97 -13.34
N PRO A 68 0.63 -5.74 -14.58
CA PRO A 68 1.90 -6.34 -15.01
C PRO A 68 3.10 -5.89 -14.18
N TYR A 69 3.15 -4.61 -13.79
CA TYR A 69 4.21 -4.08 -12.94
C TYR A 69 4.22 -4.76 -11.55
N ALA A 70 3.08 -4.73 -10.85
CA ALA A 70 2.96 -5.32 -9.52
C ALA A 70 3.27 -6.82 -9.56
N LYS A 71 2.79 -7.53 -10.60
CA LYS A 71 3.16 -8.94 -10.81
C LYS A 71 4.67 -9.13 -10.97
N CYS A 72 5.32 -8.30 -11.77
CA CYS A 72 6.77 -8.36 -11.97
C CYS A 72 7.53 -8.20 -10.65
N VAL A 73 7.12 -7.26 -9.78
CA VAL A 73 7.79 -7.04 -8.48
C VAL A 73 7.65 -8.27 -7.57
N VAL A 74 6.45 -8.86 -7.52
CA VAL A 74 6.20 -10.09 -6.74
C VAL A 74 7.01 -11.26 -7.30
N ASP A 75 6.97 -11.48 -8.63
CA ASP A 75 7.72 -12.55 -9.29
C ASP A 75 9.24 -12.39 -9.12
N TYR A 76 9.74 -11.15 -9.15
CA TYR A 76 11.15 -10.85 -8.91
C TYR A 76 11.54 -11.26 -7.49
N GLY A 77 10.74 -10.85 -6.50
CA GLY A 77 10.95 -11.22 -5.10
C GLY A 77 11.09 -12.73 -4.91
N LEU A 78 10.15 -13.50 -5.48
CA LEU A 78 10.14 -14.96 -5.40
C LEU A 78 11.35 -15.64 -6.06
N ARG A 79 11.96 -15.01 -7.08
CA ARG A 79 13.04 -15.62 -7.86
C ARG A 79 14.43 -15.26 -7.35
N PHE A 80 14.60 -14.04 -6.80
CA PHE A 80 15.91 -13.47 -6.57
C PHE A 80 16.20 -13.11 -5.11
N CYS A 81 15.18 -13.00 -4.25
CA CYS A 81 15.38 -12.64 -2.85
C CYS A 81 15.40 -13.87 -1.95
N GLN A 82 16.39 -13.96 -1.07
CA GLN A 82 16.38 -14.97 -0.01
C GLN A 82 15.34 -14.57 1.05
N ASN A 83 14.75 -15.57 1.74
CA ASN A 83 13.76 -15.35 2.81
C ASN A 83 12.55 -14.46 2.44
N VAL A 84 12.25 -14.32 1.15
CA VAL A 84 11.24 -13.37 0.62
C VAL A 84 9.84 -13.58 1.18
N LEU A 85 9.51 -14.81 1.59
CA LEU A 85 8.22 -15.12 2.21
C LEU A 85 8.06 -14.49 3.60
N GLU A 86 9.15 -14.23 4.31
CA GLU A 86 9.13 -13.59 5.63
C GLU A 86 9.29 -12.07 5.54
N ASN A 87 9.81 -11.57 4.42
CA ASN A 87 10.03 -10.16 4.15
C ASN A 87 8.70 -9.37 4.09
N ILE A 88 8.60 -8.33 4.93
CA ILE A 88 7.38 -7.54 5.08
C ILE A 88 7.02 -6.71 3.83
N HIS A 89 8.02 -6.23 3.10
CA HIS A 89 7.84 -5.47 1.88
C HIS A 89 7.31 -6.35 0.74
N HIS A 90 7.84 -7.57 0.60
CA HIS A 90 7.32 -8.52 -0.36
C HIS A 90 5.86 -8.91 -0.07
N GLN A 91 5.53 -9.16 1.21
CA GLN A 91 4.14 -9.44 1.59
C GLN A 91 3.22 -8.25 1.28
N GLY A 92 3.69 -7.01 1.50
CA GLY A 92 3.00 -5.79 1.06
C GLY A 92 2.73 -5.78 -0.44
N PHE A 93 3.76 -5.95 -1.28
CA PHE A 93 3.59 -6.00 -2.74
C PHE A 93 2.69 -7.14 -3.22
N LYS A 94 2.74 -8.30 -2.57
CA LYS A 94 1.86 -9.43 -2.88
C LYS A 94 0.40 -9.10 -2.59
N HIS A 95 0.13 -8.42 -1.48
CA HIS A 95 -1.21 -7.97 -1.13
C HIS A 95 -1.70 -6.88 -2.08
N ASP A 96 -0.85 -5.91 -2.40
CA ASP A 96 -1.16 -4.85 -3.38
C ASP A 96 -1.48 -5.46 -4.74
N TYR A 97 -0.65 -6.38 -5.23
CA TYR A 97 -0.91 -7.11 -6.47
C TYR A 97 -2.26 -7.83 -6.45
N THR A 98 -2.58 -8.52 -5.36
CA THR A 98 -3.85 -9.22 -5.20
C THR A 98 -5.02 -8.25 -5.25
N THR A 99 -4.95 -7.16 -4.49
CA THR A 99 -5.99 -6.12 -4.43
C THR A 99 -6.19 -5.42 -5.77
N LEU A 100 -5.09 -4.99 -6.41
CA LEU A 100 -5.11 -4.35 -7.71
C LEU A 100 -5.65 -5.29 -8.79
N SER A 101 -5.27 -6.57 -8.77
CA SER A 101 -5.79 -7.56 -9.72
C SER A 101 -7.32 -7.68 -9.62
N ARG A 102 -7.87 -7.69 -8.40
CA ARG A 102 -9.31 -7.72 -8.16
C ARG A 102 -10.00 -6.43 -8.60
N ILE A 103 -9.45 -5.26 -8.27
CA ILE A 103 -10.00 -3.96 -8.72
C ILE A 103 -9.96 -3.83 -10.26
N CYS A 104 -8.98 -4.44 -10.91
CA CYS A 104 -8.80 -4.37 -12.36
C CYS A 104 -9.54 -5.46 -13.14
N ASP A 105 -10.10 -6.48 -12.48
CA ASP A 105 -10.94 -7.49 -13.11
C ASP A 105 -12.38 -6.98 -13.19
N LYS A 106 -12.92 -6.86 -14.42
CA LYS A 106 -14.29 -6.41 -14.66
C LYS A 106 -15.36 -7.33 -14.08
N ASN A 107 -15.02 -8.58 -13.79
CA ASN A 107 -15.95 -9.57 -13.26
C ASN A 107 -15.84 -9.75 -11.74
N ASP A 108 -14.86 -9.11 -11.06
CA ASP A 108 -14.71 -9.20 -9.61
C ASP A 108 -15.59 -8.17 -8.91
N GLU A 109 -16.16 -8.55 -7.77
CA GLU A 109 -16.99 -7.68 -6.95
C GLU A 109 -16.23 -6.45 -6.42
N ALA A 110 -14.91 -6.56 -6.21
CA ALA A 110 -14.07 -5.45 -5.77
C ALA A 110 -14.03 -4.30 -6.80
N ARG A 111 -14.11 -4.62 -8.10
CA ARG A 111 -14.22 -3.60 -9.16
C ARG A 111 -15.53 -2.85 -9.04
N LYS A 112 -16.64 -3.54 -8.78
CA LYS A 112 -17.93 -2.89 -8.53
C LYS A 112 -17.87 -2.00 -7.28
N TRP A 113 -17.36 -2.51 -6.15
CA TRP A 113 -17.20 -1.71 -4.93
C TRP A 113 -16.33 -0.47 -5.17
N TYR A 114 -15.28 -0.59 -5.98
CA TYR A 114 -14.44 0.53 -6.38
C TYR A 114 -15.26 1.60 -7.10
N MET A 115 -15.89 1.26 -8.22
CA MET A 115 -16.61 2.26 -9.03
C MET A 115 -17.79 2.87 -8.29
N ASP A 116 -18.50 2.09 -7.47
CA ASP A 116 -19.67 2.58 -6.74
C ASP A 116 -19.30 3.57 -5.63
N ASN A 117 -18.08 3.49 -5.08
CA ASN A 117 -17.70 4.26 -3.88
C ASN A 117 -16.57 5.27 -4.10
N VAL A 118 -15.87 5.21 -5.24
CA VAL A 118 -14.66 6.01 -5.53
C VAL A 118 -14.87 7.51 -5.31
N LYS A 119 -16.00 8.04 -5.75
CA LYS A 119 -16.33 9.46 -5.62
C LYS A 119 -16.45 9.87 -4.15
N CYS A 120 -17.21 9.11 -3.34
CA CYS A 120 -17.32 9.40 -1.91
C CYS A 120 -15.97 9.31 -1.21
N LEU A 121 -15.19 8.27 -1.52
CA LEU A 121 -13.86 8.09 -0.93
C LEU A 121 -12.93 9.26 -1.25
N ASN A 122 -12.97 9.77 -2.48
CA ASN A 122 -12.22 10.96 -2.89
C ASN A 122 -12.67 12.23 -2.14
N GLU A 123 -13.98 12.46 -2.02
CA GLU A 123 -14.56 13.59 -1.28
C GLU A 123 -14.19 13.57 0.21
N GLN A 124 -14.19 12.39 0.83
CA GLN A 124 -13.92 12.22 2.26
C GLN A 124 -12.42 12.11 2.59
N LYS A 125 -11.55 11.96 1.60
CA LYS A 125 -10.11 11.75 1.78
C LYS A 125 -9.45 12.82 2.65
N VAL A 126 -9.60 14.09 2.28
CA VAL A 126 -9.00 15.23 3.00
C VAL A 126 -9.65 15.44 4.37
N PRO A 127 -11.00 15.46 4.52
CA PRO A 127 -11.65 15.54 5.82
C PRO A 127 -11.20 14.46 6.82
N ILE A 128 -11.17 13.20 6.38
CA ILE A 128 -10.79 12.07 7.23
C ILE A 128 -9.32 12.17 7.64
N HIS A 129 -8.43 12.45 6.69
CA HIS A 129 -7.01 12.63 6.99
C HIS A 129 -6.79 13.73 8.03
N LYS A 130 -7.41 14.91 7.88
CA LYS A 130 -7.30 16.00 8.87
C LYS A 130 -7.84 15.63 10.24
N LYS A 131 -8.85 14.76 10.30
CA LYS A 131 -9.48 14.34 11.56
C LYS A 131 -8.66 13.25 12.26
N CYS A 132 -8.20 12.25 11.53
CA CYS A 132 -7.57 11.05 12.05
C CYS A 132 -6.03 11.15 12.16
N GLU A 133 -5.37 12.04 11.41
CA GLU A 133 -3.92 12.26 11.51
C GLU A 133 -3.59 13.51 12.35
N LYS A 134 -3.36 13.33 13.65
CA LYS A 134 -2.97 14.42 14.57
C LYS A 134 -1.56 14.27 15.17
N THR A 135 -0.73 13.34 14.71
CA THR A 135 0.51 12.97 15.40
C THR A 135 1.67 12.74 14.41
N PRO A 136 2.94 13.03 14.76
CA PRO A 136 4.07 12.90 13.84
C PRO A 136 4.25 11.48 13.33
N ARG A 137 4.71 11.36 12.09
CA ARG A 137 5.01 10.06 11.47
C ARG A 137 6.34 9.54 11.97
N THR A 138 6.40 8.26 12.35
CA THR A 138 7.66 7.53 12.55
C THR A 138 8.17 7.01 11.22
N TYR A 139 9.44 7.25 10.93
CA TYR A 139 10.02 6.96 9.61
C TYR A 139 10.73 5.59 9.54
N ASN A 140 11.02 4.94 10.67
CA ASN A 140 11.73 3.66 10.71
C ASN A 140 11.01 2.61 11.56
N LEU A 141 11.02 1.36 11.08
CA LEU A 141 10.55 0.18 11.82
C LEU A 141 11.33 -0.05 13.14
N LYS A 142 12.58 0.41 13.21
CA LYS A 142 13.43 0.33 14.42
C LYS A 142 12.98 1.29 15.53
N ASP A 143 12.21 2.33 15.18
CA ASP A 143 11.72 3.36 16.11
C ASP A 143 10.25 3.12 16.51
N VAL A 144 9.69 1.96 16.17
CA VAL A 144 8.31 1.63 16.52
C VAL A 144 8.24 1.33 18.02
N THR A 145 7.50 2.17 18.74
CA THR A 145 7.22 2.01 20.17
C THR A 145 5.78 1.54 20.41
N LYS A 146 5.46 1.13 21.64
CA LYS A 146 4.07 0.86 22.04
C LYS A 146 3.15 2.06 21.76
N GLU A 147 3.62 3.28 22.00
CA GLU A 147 2.84 4.49 21.74
C GLU A 147 2.53 4.70 20.25
N VAL A 148 3.52 4.46 19.38
CA VAL A 148 3.36 4.51 17.92
C VAL A 148 2.32 3.49 17.47
N CYS A 149 2.37 2.27 18.02
CA CYS A 149 1.40 1.22 17.76
C CYS A 149 -0.03 1.60 18.16
N GLU A 150 -0.23 2.20 19.34
CA GLU A 150 -1.54 2.69 19.78
C GLU A 150 -2.03 3.87 18.91
N ILE A 151 -1.13 4.69 18.38
CA ILE A 151 -1.48 5.76 17.44
C ILE A 151 -1.94 5.18 16.11
N ASP A 152 -1.18 4.25 15.52
CA ASP A 152 -1.50 3.66 14.21
C ASP A 152 -2.79 2.85 14.26
N LYS A 153 -3.04 2.08 15.34
CA LYS A 153 -4.31 1.38 15.53
C LYS A 153 -5.50 2.36 15.62
N ARG A 154 -5.40 3.39 16.45
CA ARG A 154 -6.44 4.43 16.55
C ARG A 154 -6.66 5.15 15.22
N ARG A 155 -5.62 5.34 14.41
CA ARG A 155 -5.75 5.92 13.07
C ARG A 155 -6.56 5.00 12.16
N VAL A 156 -6.21 3.72 12.08
CA VAL A 156 -6.94 2.73 11.27
C VAL A 156 -8.41 2.69 11.68
N GLU A 157 -8.68 2.61 12.98
CA GLU A 157 -10.04 2.60 13.53
C GLU A 157 -10.80 3.89 13.17
N CYS A 158 -10.20 5.07 13.39
CA CYS A 158 -10.78 6.35 13.01
C CYS A 158 -11.11 6.42 11.51
N HIS A 159 -10.20 5.97 10.64
CA HIS A 159 -10.46 5.92 9.19
C HIS A 159 -11.64 5.00 8.87
N TYR A 160 -11.69 3.81 9.46
CA TYR A 160 -12.79 2.86 9.23
C TYR A 160 -14.13 3.41 9.72
N GLU A 161 -14.17 4.00 10.91
CA GLU A 161 -15.37 4.63 11.46
C GLU A 161 -15.88 5.75 10.57
N GLU A 162 -14.99 6.66 10.15
CA GLU A 162 -15.38 7.81 9.33
C GLU A 162 -15.79 7.40 7.91
N ILE A 163 -15.14 6.41 7.31
CA ILE A 163 -15.57 5.86 6.02
C ILE A 163 -16.92 5.18 6.15
N SER A 164 -17.11 4.35 7.17
CA SER A 164 -18.39 3.67 7.41
C SER A 164 -19.53 4.67 7.60
N LYS A 165 -19.27 5.76 8.33
CA LYS A 165 -20.25 6.80 8.63
C LYS A 165 -20.59 7.66 7.41
N ASN A 166 -19.59 8.03 6.61
CA ASN A 166 -19.77 9.02 5.54
C ASN A 166 -19.98 8.39 4.15
N CYS A 167 -19.46 7.18 3.91
CA CYS A 167 -19.55 6.47 2.62
C CYS A 167 -20.25 5.10 2.72
N GLY A 168 -20.60 4.63 3.92
CA GLY A 168 -21.33 3.39 4.12
C GLY A 168 -20.47 2.12 4.15
N ASN A 169 -21.12 0.98 4.37
CA ASN A 169 -20.44 -0.30 4.63
C ASN A 169 -19.76 -0.91 3.39
N GLU A 170 -20.27 -0.66 2.19
CA GLU A 170 -19.63 -1.15 0.96
C GLU A 170 -18.30 -0.43 0.69
N ALA A 171 -18.26 0.89 0.88
CA ALA A 171 -17.01 1.66 0.86
C ALA A 171 -16.02 1.15 1.92
N LEU A 172 -16.50 0.82 3.12
CA LEU A 172 -15.67 0.26 4.17
C LEU A 172 -15.04 -1.09 3.77
N LYS A 173 -15.78 -1.98 3.08
CA LYS A 173 -15.22 -3.25 2.57
C LYS A 173 -14.05 -3.01 1.63
N LEU A 174 -14.19 -2.05 0.71
CA LEU A 174 -13.12 -1.68 -0.21
C LEU A 174 -11.91 -1.11 0.54
N VAL A 175 -12.12 -0.16 1.46
CA VAL A 175 -11.01 0.44 2.21
C VAL A 175 -10.29 -0.61 3.08
N LYS A 176 -11.02 -1.55 3.69
CA LYS A 176 -10.42 -2.70 4.40
C LYS A 176 -9.59 -3.57 3.47
N LEU A 177 -10.07 -3.85 2.26
CA LEU A 177 -9.32 -4.60 1.26
C LEU A 177 -8.02 -3.87 0.87
N ILE A 178 -8.09 -2.57 0.62
CA ILE A 178 -6.93 -1.73 0.27
C ILE A 178 -5.91 -1.68 1.40
N MET A 179 -6.35 -1.43 2.63
CA MET A 179 -5.46 -1.22 3.78
C MET A 179 -4.96 -2.53 4.43
N LEU A 180 -5.39 -3.70 3.97
CA LEU A 180 -5.11 -4.96 4.67
C LEU A 180 -3.61 -5.26 4.84
N ALA A 181 -2.77 -4.92 3.86
CA ALA A 181 -1.31 -5.05 4.01
C ALA A 181 -0.78 -4.22 5.17
N TYR A 182 -1.23 -2.97 5.27
CA TYR A 182 -0.85 -2.05 6.32
C TYR A 182 -1.36 -2.51 7.67
N THR A 183 -2.64 -2.89 7.79
CA THR A 183 -3.20 -3.36 9.06
C THR A 183 -2.53 -4.64 9.55
N ASN A 184 -2.26 -5.60 8.65
CA ASN A 184 -1.53 -6.82 9.00
C ASN A 184 -0.10 -6.50 9.47
N THR A 185 0.55 -5.51 8.86
CA THR A 185 1.88 -5.04 9.26
C THR A 185 1.83 -4.41 10.65
N VAL A 186 0.89 -3.49 10.88
CA VAL A 186 0.66 -2.86 12.20
C VAL A 186 0.41 -3.95 13.24
N ASP A 187 -0.51 -4.88 12.99
CA ASP A 187 -0.83 -5.96 13.95
C ASP A 187 0.38 -6.85 14.25
N LYS A 188 1.11 -7.29 13.21
CA LYS A 188 2.31 -8.12 13.37
C LYS A 188 3.39 -7.41 14.16
N VAL A 189 3.72 -6.16 13.83
CA VAL A 189 4.76 -5.38 14.52
C VAL A 189 4.33 -5.04 15.94
N CYS A 190 3.08 -4.64 16.14
CA CYS A 190 2.56 -4.16 17.41
C CYS A 190 2.21 -5.26 18.41
N SER A 191 1.95 -6.48 17.95
CA SER A 191 1.76 -7.64 18.83
C SER A 191 2.95 -7.88 19.78
N LYS A 192 4.17 -7.46 19.38
CA LYS A 192 5.38 -7.57 20.21
C LYS A 192 5.36 -6.69 21.47
N PHE A 193 4.47 -5.70 21.54
CA PHE A 193 4.32 -4.78 22.68
C PHE A 193 3.07 -5.05 23.53
N GLN A 194 2.29 -6.09 23.17
CA GLN A 194 1.15 -6.56 23.94
C GLN A 194 1.64 -7.49 25.04
N LEU A 195 1.95 -6.90 26.19
CA LEU A 195 2.08 -7.54 27.51
C LEU A 195 0.86 -7.19 28.36
#